data_AF-A0A061D926-F1
#
_entry.id   AF-A0A061D926-F1
#
_cell.length_a   1.000
_cell.length_b   1.000
_cell.length_c   1.000
_cell.angle_alpha   90.00
_cell.angle_beta   90.00
_cell.angle_gamma   90.00
#
_symmetry.space_group_name_H-M   'P 1'
#
loop_
_entity.id
_entity.type
_entity.pdbx_description
1 polymer ?
#
loop_
_entity_poly.entity_id
_entity_poly.type
_entity_poly.pdbx_seq_one_letter_code
_entity_poly.pdbx_strand_id
1 'polypeptide(L)'
;MIVKNLVGTEVKAMGVKPSRRDYLRRILASMRLTAGISKLKISGGRCCKLVDSNTAQGGQQDQNHSCDGKCDAKSGAPLKSPVLRVDNPRKKTLVLDLDETLVHSSFENKGGHDVTLSLQGENKSRHVYVNLRPFAREFVSAATRMFEVVIFTAATQDYANPVIDVIDCERRIRGRLFREYCTHWNGCYIKDLDIFDRDPKDIVIIDNTPVSYYLQPNNAIPVSSWHDNRNDRELVQLLPFLRKLSTASDVVPLLNERYPSNELNSDISRRRVQFDHLFPVQHF
;
A
#
# COMPACT_ATOMS: atom_id res chain seq x y z
N MET A 1 22.79 -12.33 55.10
CA MET A 1 22.25 -13.70 54.90
C MET A 1 20.92 -13.56 54.17
N ILE A 2 20.84 -14.10 52.94
CA ILE A 2 19.64 -14.68 52.28
C ILE A 2 18.50 -13.66 51.98
N VAL A 3 18.12 -13.40 50.73
CA VAL A 3 17.48 -14.36 49.80
C VAL A 3 18.04 -14.25 48.36
N LYS A 4 18.42 -15.40 47.82
CA LYS A 4 18.74 -15.69 46.40
C LYS A 4 17.46 -16.16 45.66
N ASN A 5 17.56 -16.19 44.32
CA ASN A 5 16.70 -16.86 43.31
C ASN A 5 15.68 -15.89 42.68
N LEU A 6 15.69 -15.58 41.38
CA LEU A 6 15.86 -16.46 40.22
C LEU A 6 16.60 -15.76 39.07
N VAL A 7 17.72 -16.32 38.63
CA VAL A 7 18.18 -16.23 37.24
C VAL A 7 17.79 -17.55 36.58
N GLY A 8 17.15 -17.45 35.41
CA GLY A 8 17.15 -18.48 34.38
C GLY A 8 15.97 -19.44 34.42
N THR A 9 15.13 -19.39 33.38
CA THR A 9 15.08 -20.42 32.32
C THR A 9 13.92 -20.13 31.35
N GLU A 10 14.24 -20.25 30.06
CA GLU A 10 13.32 -20.54 28.94
C GLU A 10 12.28 -19.43 28.59
N VAL A 11 12.23 -18.88 27.37
CA VAL A 11 12.15 -19.58 26.09
C VAL A 11 12.92 -18.79 25.01
N LYS A 12 13.91 -19.45 24.40
CA LYS A 12 14.25 -19.25 23.00
C LYS A 12 12.97 -19.48 22.17
N ALA A 13 12.20 -18.43 21.90
CA ALA A 13 11.14 -18.50 20.91
C ALA A 13 11.66 -17.80 19.65
N MET A 14 12.06 -18.64 18.70
CA MET A 14 12.33 -18.40 17.28
C MET A 14 11.97 -17.01 16.75
N GLY A 15 12.93 -16.42 16.04
CA GLY A 15 12.75 -15.27 15.14
C GLY A 15 11.72 -15.54 14.04
N VAL A 16 10.44 -15.48 14.41
CA VAL A 16 9.30 -15.48 13.50
C VAL A 16 8.70 -14.08 13.57
N LYS A 17 8.90 -13.30 12.49
CA LYS A 17 8.15 -12.06 12.27
C LYS A 17 6.66 -12.39 12.39
N PRO A 18 5.86 -11.64 13.18
CA PRO A 18 4.44 -11.95 13.34
C PRO A 18 3.78 -12.00 11.97
N SER A 19 3.10 -13.11 11.69
CA SER A 19 2.52 -13.34 10.37
C SER A 19 1.43 -12.31 10.07
N ARG A 20 1.12 -12.10 8.78
CA ARG A 20 -0.08 -11.37 8.30
C ARG A 20 -1.35 -11.71 9.08
N ARG A 21 -1.49 -12.96 9.56
CA ARG A 21 -2.61 -13.42 10.39
C ARG A 21 -2.59 -12.88 11.82
N ASP A 22 -1.42 -12.69 12.42
CA ASP A 22 -1.31 -12.21 13.80
C ASP A 22 -1.49 -10.70 13.87
N TYR A 23 -1.06 -9.96 12.84
CA TYR A 23 -1.34 -8.53 12.73
C TYR A 23 -2.84 -8.26 12.44
N LEU A 24 -3.42 -8.96 11.46
CA LEU A 24 -4.86 -8.91 11.20
C LEU A 24 -5.69 -9.38 12.41
N ARG A 25 -5.24 -10.40 13.15
CA ARG A 25 -5.90 -10.80 14.41
C ARG A 25 -5.84 -9.71 15.47
N ARG A 26 -4.75 -8.95 15.59
CA ARG A 26 -4.65 -7.84 16.54
C ARG A 26 -5.58 -6.69 16.14
N ILE A 27 -5.68 -6.37 14.85
CA ILE A 27 -6.65 -5.40 14.32
C ILE A 27 -8.10 -5.90 14.49
N LEU A 28 -8.39 -7.17 14.20
CA LEU A 28 -9.73 -7.74 14.33
C LEU A 28 -10.14 -7.99 15.79
N ALA A 29 -9.18 -8.25 16.70
CA ALA A 29 -9.43 -8.39 18.13
C ALA A 29 -9.78 -7.05 18.78
N SER A 30 -9.15 -5.95 18.36
CA SER A 30 -9.54 -4.61 18.81
C SER A 30 -10.94 -4.20 18.30
N MET A 31 -11.41 -4.80 17.20
CA MET A 31 -12.76 -4.61 16.65
C MET A 31 -13.85 -5.46 17.34
N ARG A 32 -13.51 -6.59 17.98
CA ARG A 32 -14.50 -7.48 18.65
C ARG A 32 -14.86 -7.05 20.07
N LEU A 33 -13.99 -6.27 20.73
CA LEU A 33 -14.24 -5.77 22.08
C LEU A 33 -15.04 -4.45 22.13
N THR A 34 -15.30 -3.81 20.97
CA THR A 34 -16.11 -2.58 20.85
C THR A 34 -17.56 -2.84 20.45
N ALA A 35 -17.91 -4.05 20.00
CA ALA A 35 -19.29 -4.44 19.76
C ALA A 35 -19.89 -5.06 21.01
N GLY A 36 -20.41 -4.20 21.90
CA GLY A 36 -21.35 -4.60 22.92
C GLY A 36 -22.50 -5.38 22.29
N ILE A 37 -22.82 -6.53 22.88
CA ILE A 37 -23.93 -7.39 22.50
C ILE A 37 -25.22 -6.56 22.52
N SER A 38 -25.78 -6.31 21.35
CA SER A 38 -27.19 -5.94 21.19
C SER A 38 -27.70 -6.64 19.95
N LYS A 39 -28.54 -7.65 20.16
CA LYS A 39 -29.25 -8.41 19.12
C LYS A 39 -29.98 -7.45 18.18
N LEU A 40 -29.47 -7.28 16.96
CA LEU A 40 -30.25 -6.74 15.85
C LEU A 40 -30.76 -7.92 15.01
N LYS A 41 -32.06 -8.21 15.17
CA LYS A 41 -32.86 -9.00 14.23
C LYS A 41 -32.88 -8.25 12.90
N ILE A 42 -32.28 -8.83 11.86
CA ILE A 42 -32.47 -8.35 10.49
C ILE A 42 -33.60 -9.20 9.88
N SER A 43 -34.73 -8.55 9.64
CA SER A 43 -35.82 -9.05 8.80
C SER A 43 -35.34 -9.17 7.36
N GLY A 44 -35.60 -10.33 6.75
CA GLY A 44 -35.20 -10.65 5.38
C GLY A 44 -35.84 -9.70 4.36
N GLY A 45 -35.00 -9.04 3.57
CA GLY A 45 -35.37 -8.25 2.39
C GLY A 45 -34.63 -8.76 1.16
N ARG A 46 -35.37 -9.03 0.10
CA ARG A 46 -34.99 -9.74 -1.14
C ARG A 46 -33.89 -9.02 -1.94
N CYS A 47 -32.92 -9.79 -2.41
CA CYS A 47 -31.95 -9.38 -3.43
C CYS A 47 -32.56 -9.66 -4.82
N CYS A 48 -32.89 -8.60 -5.57
CA CYS A 48 -33.17 -8.71 -7.00
C CYS A 48 -31.82 -8.76 -7.73
N LYS A 49 -31.48 -9.91 -8.32
CA LYS A 49 -30.40 -9.99 -9.29
C LYS A 49 -30.86 -9.38 -10.61
N LEU A 50 -30.07 -8.45 -11.12
CA LEU A 50 -30.05 -8.06 -12.53
C LEU A 50 -29.74 -9.31 -13.36
N VAL A 51 -30.56 -9.57 -14.38
CA VAL A 51 -30.40 -10.66 -15.34
C VAL A 51 -29.84 -10.06 -16.63
N ASP A 52 -28.75 -10.63 -17.14
CA ASP A 52 -28.22 -10.33 -18.46
C ASP A 52 -29.24 -10.76 -19.53
N SER A 53 -29.66 -9.83 -20.38
CA SER A 53 -30.58 -10.10 -21.49
C SER A 53 -29.82 -10.63 -22.70
N ASN A 54 -29.84 -11.95 -22.89
CA ASN A 54 -29.71 -12.56 -24.20
C ASN A 54 -30.65 -13.77 -24.32
N THR A 55 -31.35 -13.82 -25.45
CA THR A 55 -32.18 -14.90 -25.99
C THR A 55 -33.67 -14.91 -25.59
N ALA A 56 -34.47 -15.23 -26.61
CA ALA A 56 -35.87 -14.92 -26.81
C ALA A 56 -36.84 -16.07 -26.48
N GLN A 57 -38.13 -15.73 -26.57
CA GLN A 57 -39.33 -16.56 -26.76
C GLN A 57 -40.08 -17.06 -25.51
N GLY A 58 -41.36 -16.66 -25.43
CA GLY A 58 -42.47 -17.58 -25.17
C GLY A 58 -43.01 -17.70 -23.74
N GLY A 59 -44.20 -17.14 -23.52
CA GLY A 59 -45.36 -17.88 -22.98
C GLY A 59 -45.38 -18.38 -21.52
N GLN A 60 -46.39 -17.89 -20.80
CA GLN A 60 -47.19 -18.55 -19.76
C GLN A 60 -46.68 -18.65 -18.31
N GLN A 61 -47.60 -18.27 -17.42
CA GLN A 61 -47.61 -18.42 -15.97
C GLN A 61 -47.78 -19.90 -15.58
N ASP A 62 -47.07 -20.39 -14.56
CA ASP A 62 -47.69 -21.08 -13.41
C ASP A 62 -46.66 -21.60 -12.35
N GLN A 63 -46.98 -21.26 -11.10
CA GLN A 63 -47.01 -22.05 -9.85
C GLN A 63 -45.88 -23.00 -9.39
N ASN A 64 -45.53 -22.78 -8.11
CA ASN A 64 -45.07 -23.74 -7.08
C ASN A 64 -43.86 -24.65 -7.37
N HIS A 65 -42.69 -24.20 -6.93
CA HIS A 65 -41.61 -25.11 -6.53
C HIS A 65 -41.10 -24.75 -5.13
N SER A 66 -41.41 -25.61 -4.16
CA SER A 66 -40.88 -25.56 -2.80
C SER A 66 -39.46 -26.12 -2.84
N CYS A 67 -38.44 -25.29 -2.63
CA CYS A 67 -37.08 -25.75 -2.41
C CYS A 67 -36.79 -25.83 -0.90
N ASP A 68 -36.67 -27.04 -0.39
CA ASP A 68 -36.33 -27.31 1.01
C ASP A 68 -34.95 -26.73 1.33
N GLY A 69 -34.95 -25.75 2.24
CA GLY A 69 -33.78 -24.97 2.62
C GLY A 69 -32.64 -25.83 3.13
N LYS A 70 -31.59 -25.93 2.33
CA LYS A 70 -30.21 -26.17 2.78
C LYS A 70 -29.23 -25.60 1.75
N CYS A 71 -28.96 -24.31 1.86
CA CYS A 71 -27.79 -23.70 1.26
C CYS A 71 -26.71 -23.62 2.34
N ASP A 72 -25.78 -24.56 2.31
CA ASP A 72 -24.56 -24.48 3.11
C ASP A 72 -23.82 -23.20 2.76
N ALA A 73 -23.79 -22.26 3.69
CA ALA A 73 -22.94 -21.09 3.62
C ALA A 73 -21.48 -21.58 3.64
N LYS A 74 -20.91 -21.82 2.45
CA LYS A 74 -19.46 -21.96 2.32
C LYS A 74 -18.87 -20.66 2.84
N SER A 75 -18.21 -20.76 3.99
CA SER A 75 -17.44 -19.70 4.62
C SER A 75 -16.58 -19.04 3.55
N GLY A 76 -16.82 -17.75 3.34
CA GLY A 76 -16.07 -16.95 2.37
C GLY A 76 -14.58 -17.12 2.63
N ALA A 77 -13.89 -17.73 1.68
CA ALA A 77 -12.43 -17.75 1.69
C ALA A 77 -11.93 -16.30 1.77
N PRO A 78 -10.88 -16.00 2.56
CA PRO A 78 -10.34 -14.66 2.61
C PRO A 78 -9.91 -14.26 1.20
N LEU A 79 -10.35 -13.08 0.74
CA LEU A 79 -9.93 -12.49 -0.51
C LEU A 79 -8.40 -12.34 -0.44
N LYS A 80 -7.66 -13.30 -1.00
CA LYS A 80 -6.21 -13.19 -1.14
C LYS A 80 -6.00 -12.06 -2.14
N SER A 81 -5.53 -10.91 -1.66
CA SER A 81 -4.90 -9.87 -2.48
C SER A 81 -3.98 -10.56 -3.50
N PRO A 82 -3.99 -10.18 -4.78
CA PRO A 82 -3.11 -10.80 -5.76
C PRO A 82 -1.67 -10.61 -5.29
N VAL A 83 -1.02 -11.72 -4.94
CA VAL A 83 0.42 -11.73 -4.73
C VAL A 83 1.02 -11.34 -6.07
N LEU A 84 1.64 -10.16 -6.15
CA LEU A 84 2.39 -9.78 -7.34
C LEU A 84 3.61 -10.70 -7.40
N ARG A 85 3.55 -11.70 -8.27
CA ARG A 85 4.72 -12.52 -8.59
C ARG A 85 5.66 -11.67 -9.42
N VAL A 86 6.81 -11.43 -8.82
CA VAL A 86 7.84 -10.55 -9.34
C VAL A 86 8.82 -11.45 -10.13
N ASP A 87 8.83 -11.29 -11.45
CA ASP A 87 9.29 -12.30 -12.42
C ASP A 87 10.81 -12.50 -12.47
N ASN A 88 11.60 -11.60 -11.86
CA ASN A 88 13.07 -11.70 -11.88
C ASN A 88 13.65 -11.94 -10.47
N PRO A 89 14.11 -13.17 -10.15
CA PRO A 89 14.71 -13.47 -8.85
C PRO A 89 16.10 -12.83 -8.66
N ARG A 90 16.72 -12.30 -9.72
CA ARG A 90 18.04 -11.63 -9.65
C ARG A 90 17.96 -10.15 -9.31
N LYS A 91 16.77 -9.53 -9.40
CA LYS A 91 16.57 -8.11 -9.10
C LYS A 91 15.77 -7.95 -7.81
N LYS A 92 16.18 -7.01 -6.98
CA LYS A 92 15.42 -6.50 -5.84
C LYS A 92 14.22 -5.70 -6.32
N THR A 93 13.21 -5.55 -5.46
CA THR A 93 12.02 -4.75 -5.73
C THR A 93 12.22 -3.33 -5.21
N LEU A 94 12.00 -2.34 -6.07
CA LEU A 94 11.90 -0.93 -5.68
C LEU A 94 10.44 -0.50 -5.81
N VAL A 95 9.82 -0.25 -4.68
CA VAL A 95 8.48 0.32 -4.57
C VAL A 95 8.63 1.83 -4.56
N LEU A 96 7.91 2.51 -5.45
CA LEU A 96 8.06 3.94 -5.67
C LEU A 96 6.70 4.61 -5.60
N ASP A 97 6.60 5.59 -4.71
CA ASP A 97 5.44 6.46 -4.65
C ASP A 97 5.36 7.43 -5.86
N LEU A 98 4.20 8.04 -6.08
CA LEU A 98 3.92 8.90 -7.22
C LEU A 98 3.78 10.37 -6.85
N ASP A 99 2.74 10.72 -6.10
CA ASP A 99 2.35 12.09 -5.78
C ASP A 99 3.27 12.69 -4.73
N GLU A 100 3.74 13.92 -4.95
CA GLU A 100 4.78 14.59 -4.15
C GLU A 100 6.14 13.85 -4.10
N THR A 101 6.27 12.69 -4.75
CA THR A 101 7.52 11.93 -4.88
C THR A 101 8.13 12.08 -6.28
N LEU A 102 7.37 11.78 -7.34
CA LEU A 102 7.78 11.89 -8.75
C LEU A 102 7.11 13.03 -9.48
N VAL A 103 5.93 13.44 -9.03
CA VAL A 103 5.11 14.49 -9.66
C VAL A 103 4.41 15.33 -8.61
N HIS A 104 3.89 16.48 -9.04
CA HIS A 104 2.93 17.24 -8.26
C HIS A 104 1.79 17.68 -9.17
N SER A 105 0.56 17.53 -8.69
CA SER A 105 -0.65 17.73 -9.50
C SER A 105 -1.58 18.76 -8.90
N SER A 106 -2.27 19.51 -9.75
CA SER A 106 -3.26 20.51 -9.35
C SER A 106 -4.51 20.45 -10.23
N PHE A 107 -5.66 20.79 -9.65
CA PHE A 107 -6.90 21.02 -10.40
C PHE A 107 -7.03 22.45 -10.93
N GLU A 108 -6.13 23.36 -10.54
CA GLU A 108 -6.11 24.74 -10.99
C GLU A 108 -5.10 24.94 -12.11
N ASN A 109 -5.51 25.59 -13.20
CA ASN A 109 -4.57 25.93 -14.27
C ASN A 109 -3.75 27.16 -13.86
N LYS A 110 -2.56 26.92 -13.31
CA LYS A 110 -1.59 27.98 -12.98
C LYS A 110 -0.62 28.29 -14.11
N GLY A 111 -0.74 27.62 -15.26
CA GLY A 111 0.26 27.65 -16.33
C GLY A 111 1.56 26.92 -15.96
N GLY A 112 2.45 26.74 -16.93
CA GLY A 112 3.79 26.17 -16.71
C GLY A 112 3.80 24.69 -16.27
N HIS A 113 2.73 23.95 -16.53
CA HIS A 113 2.63 22.52 -16.25
C HIS A 113 3.28 21.68 -17.35
N ASP A 114 3.83 20.53 -16.98
CA ASP A 114 4.48 19.62 -17.92
C ASP A 114 3.47 18.76 -18.70
N VAL A 115 2.34 18.42 -18.07
CA VAL A 115 1.28 17.59 -18.66
C VAL A 115 -0.11 18.08 -18.23
N THR A 116 -1.06 18.07 -19.18
CA THR A 116 -2.50 18.20 -18.88
C THR A 116 -3.18 16.85 -19.07
N LEU A 117 -3.86 16.37 -18.04
CA LEU A 117 -4.68 15.15 -18.10
C LEU A 117 -6.15 15.50 -18.07
N SER A 118 -6.96 14.79 -18.85
CA SER A 118 -8.41 14.93 -18.86
C SER A 118 -9.03 13.69 -18.24
N LEU A 119 -9.47 13.78 -16.98
CA LEU A 119 -10.12 12.68 -16.27
C LEU A 119 -11.62 12.72 -16.56
N GLN A 120 -12.16 11.59 -17.02
CA GLN A 120 -13.61 11.44 -17.22
C GLN A 120 -14.28 11.17 -15.87
N GLY A 121 -15.04 12.13 -15.36
CA GLY A 121 -15.96 11.91 -14.25
C GLY A 121 -17.36 11.56 -14.74
N GLU A 122 -18.20 11.01 -13.85
CA GLU A 122 -19.56 10.57 -14.18
C GLU A 122 -20.42 11.63 -14.87
N ASN A 123 -20.25 12.91 -14.51
CA ASN A 123 -21.09 14.01 -15.03
C ASN A 123 -20.32 15.18 -15.67
N LYS A 124 -18.99 15.27 -15.50
CA LYS A 124 -18.11 16.31 -16.10
C LYS A 124 -16.67 15.82 -16.21
N SER A 125 -15.99 16.18 -17.30
CA SER A 125 -14.54 16.04 -17.43
C SER A 125 -13.83 17.04 -16.52
N ARG A 126 -12.81 16.59 -15.79
CA ARG A 126 -11.93 17.46 -15.00
C ARG A 126 -10.53 17.42 -15.56
N HIS A 127 -9.92 18.59 -15.71
CA HIS A 127 -8.50 18.69 -16.06
C HIS A 127 -7.65 18.61 -14.81
N VAL A 128 -6.54 17.87 -14.91
CA VAL A 128 -5.48 17.82 -13.90
C VAL A 128 -4.19 18.27 -14.56
N TYR A 129 -3.53 19.23 -13.94
CA TYR A 129 -2.27 19.80 -14.41
C TYR A 129 -1.14 19.20 -13.59
N VAL A 130 -0.24 18.48 -14.26
CA VAL A 130 0.81 17.67 -13.62
C VAL A 130 2.17 18.28 -13.94
N ASN A 131 2.96 18.51 -12.91
CA ASN A 131 4.37 18.83 -13.01
C ASN A 131 5.20 17.60 -12.70
N LEU A 132 6.23 17.35 -13.51
CA LEU A 132 7.21 16.31 -13.23
C LEU A 132 8.27 16.87 -12.29
N ARG A 133 8.60 16.11 -11.23
CA ARG A 133 9.76 16.41 -10.42
C ARG A 133 11.00 16.39 -11.31
N PRO A 134 11.94 17.36 -11.18
CA PRO A 134 13.17 17.34 -11.94
C PRO A 134 13.82 15.96 -11.95
N PHE A 135 14.18 15.49 -13.13
CA PHE A 135 14.81 14.18 -13.38
C PHE A 135 13.93 12.94 -13.13
N ALA A 136 12.61 13.06 -12.96
CA ALA A 136 11.73 11.92 -12.68
C ALA A 136 11.82 10.80 -13.74
N ARG A 137 11.86 11.17 -15.03
CA ARG A 137 11.96 10.20 -16.15
C ARG A 137 13.30 9.48 -16.14
N GLU A 138 14.38 10.24 -15.97
CA GLU A 138 15.76 9.75 -15.90
C GLU A 138 15.96 8.84 -14.69
N PHE A 139 15.38 9.22 -13.55
CA PHE A 139 15.39 8.44 -12.32
C PHE A 139 14.69 7.09 -12.52
N VAL A 140 13.46 7.07 -13.04
CA VAL A 140 12.72 5.82 -13.32
C VAL A 140 13.46 4.96 -14.35
N SER A 141 14.00 5.57 -15.40
CA SER A 141 14.81 4.86 -16.40
C SER A 141 16.06 4.22 -15.78
N ALA A 142 16.77 4.92 -14.89
CA ALA A 142 17.92 4.36 -14.19
C ALA A 142 17.51 3.27 -13.18
N ALA A 143 16.45 3.50 -12.41
CA ALA A 143 15.95 2.58 -11.39
C ALA A 143 15.51 1.24 -12.00
N THR A 144 14.77 1.24 -13.12
CA THR A 144 14.30 0.03 -13.80
C THR A 144 15.44 -0.84 -14.37
N ARG A 145 16.62 -0.26 -14.63
CA ARG A 145 17.82 -1.03 -14.99
C ARG A 145 18.36 -1.82 -13.79
N MET A 146 18.28 -1.26 -12.58
CA MET A 146 18.86 -1.83 -11.36
C MET A 146 17.87 -2.71 -10.57
N PHE A 147 16.59 -2.35 -10.57
CA PHE A 147 15.53 -2.96 -9.77
C PHE A 147 14.39 -3.46 -10.65
N GLU A 148 13.56 -4.31 -10.06
CA GLU A 148 12.18 -4.44 -10.48
C GLU A 148 11.36 -3.32 -9.84
N VAL A 149 10.96 -2.33 -10.65
CA VAL A 149 10.26 -1.14 -10.16
C VAL A 149 8.75 -1.37 -10.19
N VAL A 150 8.09 -1.09 -9.07
CA VAL A 150 6.63 -1.08 -8.92
C VAL A 150 6.21 0.30 -8.43
N ILE A 151 5.28 0.94 -9.13
CA ILE A 151 4.62 2.14 -8.59
C ILE A 151 3.57 1.68 -7.59
N PHE A 152 3.62 2.19 -6.37
CA PHE A 152 2.58 1.97 -5.35
C PHE A 152 2.12 3.32 -4.84
N THR A 153 0.94 3.78 -5.27
CA THR A 153 0.37 5.09 -4.95
C THR A 153 -0.95 4.95 -4.19
N ALA A 154 -1.24 5.93 -3.32
CA ALA A 154 -2.54 6.10 -2.68
C ALA A 154 -3.57 6.81 -3.60
N ALA A 155 -3.20 7.13 -4.84
CA ALA A 155 -4.11 7.70 -5.83
C ALA A 155 -4.92 6.62 -6.57
N THR A 156 -6.02 7.05 -7.19
CA THR A 156 -6.89 6.17 -7.98
C THR A 156 -6.26 5.83 -9.33
N GLN A 157 -6.64 4.67 -9.86
CA GLN A 157 -6.10 4.13 -11.10
C GLN A 157 -6.30 5.05 -12.33
N ASP A 158 -7.46 5.72 -12.42
CA ASP A 158 -7.84 6.60 -13.52
C ASP A 158 -6.92 7.82 -13.66
N TYR A 159 -6.45 8.35 -12.53
CA TYR A 159 -5.46 9.41 -12.49
C TYR A 159 -4.03 8.88 -12.66
N ALA A 160 -3.64 7.84 -11.92
CA ALA A 160 -2.25 7.44 -11.83
C ALA A 160 -1.73 6.81 -13.13
N ASN A 161 -2.55 6.02 -13.85
CA ASN A 161 -2.12 5.38 -15.10
C ASN A 161 -1.58 6.37 -16.14
N PRO A 162 -2.31 7.42 -16.54
CA PRO A 162 -1.81 8.35 -17.55
C PRO A 162 -0.56 9.11 -17.07
N VAL A 163 -0.44 9.42 -15.76
CA VAL A 163 0.79 10.01 -15.20
C VAL A 163 1.98 9.05 -15.34
N ILE A 164 1.79 7.77 -15.01
CA ILE A 164 2.85 6.76 -15.10
C ILE A 164 3.25 6.54 -16.57
N ASP A 165 2.29 6.52 -17.50
CA ASP A 165 2.55 6.37 -18.94
C ASP A 165 3.38 7.55 -19.48
N VAL A 166 3.15 8.75 -18.94
CA VAL A 166 4.00 9.91 -19.22
C VAL A 166 5.41 9.63 -18.74
N ILE A 167 5.63 9.24 -17.48
CA ILE A 167 6.97 9.09 -16.89
C ILE A 167 7.76 7.93 -17.53
N ASP A 168 7.12 6.80 -17.79
CA ASP A 168 7.72 5.55 -18.26
C ASP A 168 7.23 5.19 -19.68
N CYS A 169 7.65 6.00 -20.66
CA CYS A 169 7.29 5.82 -22.07
C CYS A 169 7.75 4.47 -22.65
N GLU A 170 8.80 3.87 -22.10
CA GLU A 170 9.32 2.56 -22.52
C GLU A 170 8.67 1.37 -21.77
N ARG A 171 7.69 1.63 -20.90
CA ARG A 171 6.91 0.62 -20.17
C ARG A 171 7.79 -0.39 -19.42
N ARG A 172 8.83 0.09 -18.74
CA ARG A 172 9.78 -0.74 -17.97
C ARG A 172 9.33 -1.00 -16.53
N ILE A 173 8.39 -0.22 -15.99
CA ILE A 173 7.75 -0.44 -14.69
C ILE A 173 6.98 -1.77 -14.75
N ARG A 174 7.21 -2.64 -13.76
CA ARG A 174 6.66 -4.00 -13.73
C ARG A 174 5.29 -4.11 -13.08
N GLY A 175 4.97 -3.22 -12.16
CA GLY A 175 3.70 -3.23 -11.45
C GLY A 175 3.18 -1.82 -11.18
N ARG A 176 1.86 -1.70 -11.13
CA ARG A 176 1.15 -0.49 -10.72
C ARG A 176 0.12 -0.90 -9.67
N LEU A 177 0.34 -0.47 -8.43
CA LEU A 177 -0.54 -0.66 -7.30
C LEU A 177 -1.13 0.70 -6.93
N PHE A 178 -2.45 0.78 -6.96
CA PHE A 178 -3.21 2.01 -6.69
C PHE A 178 -3.86 1.94 -5.31
N ARG A 179 -4.67 2.94 -5.00
CA ARG A 179 -5.39 3.11 -3.73
C ARG A 179 -6.06 1.84 -3.21
N GLU A 180 -6.64 1.02 -4.08
CA GLU A 180 -7.42 -0.15 -3.69
C GLU A 180 -6.53 -1.28 -3.10
N TYR A 181 -5.22 -1.20 -3.31
CA TYR A 181 -4.23 -2.13 -2.74
C TYR A 181 -3.67 -1.64 -1.40
N CYS A 182 -3.91 -0.39 -1.03
CA CYS A 182 -3.51 0.13 0.27
C CYS A 182 -4.39 -0.44 1.39
N THR A 183 -3.79 -0.66 2.56
CA THR A 183 -4.55 -0.84 3.80
C THR A 183 -5.03 0.54 4.24
N HIS A 184 -6.34 0.79 4.15
CA HIS A 184 -6.93 2.03 4.63
C HIS A 184 -7.21 1.94 6.14
N TRP A 185 -6.63 2.86 6.90
CA TRP A 185 -6.73 2.86 8.35
C TRP A 185 -6.67 4.27 8.90
N ASN A 186 -7.70 4.66 9.67
CA ASN A 186 -7.87 6.00 10.26
C ASN A 186 -7.63 7.17 9.29
N GLY A 187 -8.15 7.05 8.06
CA GLY A 187 -8.00 8.09 7.03
C GLY A 187 -6.65 8.09 6.32
N CYS A 188 -5.75 7.18 6.68
CA CYS A 188 -4.44 7.02 6.05
C CYS A 188 -4.43 5.79 5.12
N TYR A 189 -3.59 5.86 4.09
CA TYR A 189 -3.33 4.75 3.17
C TYR A 189 -1.94 4.18 3.44
N ILE A 190 -1.91 2.96 3.96
CA ILE A 190 -0.69 2.23 4.31
C ILE A 190 -0.37 1.24 3.19
N LYS A 191 0.88 1.23 2.74
CA LYS A 191 1.41 0.38 1.66
C LYS A 191 2.12 -0.82 2.29
N ASP A 192 1.35 -1.88 2.55
CA ASP A 192 1.88 -3.11 3.14
C ASP A 192 2.78 -3.85 2.15
N LEU A 193 4.09 -3.90 2.42
CA LEU A 193 5.08 -4.52 1.54
C LEU A 193 4.98 -6.05 1.52
N ASP A 194 4.22 -6.68 2.42
CA ASP A 194 3.99 -8.13 2.41
C ASP A 194 3.21 -8.58 1.16
N ILE A 195 2.61 -7.66 0.39
CA ILE A 195 1.94 -7.95 -0.88
C ILE A 195 2.89 -8.54 -1.94
N PHE A 196 4.20 -8.27 -1.85
CA PHE A 196 5.19 -8.66 -2.85
C PHE A 196 5.69 -10.10 -2.72
N ASP A 197 5.26 -10.87 -1.70
CA ASP A 197 5.71 -12.25 -1.42
C ASP A 197 7.22 -12.43 -1.60
N ARG A 198 7.97 -11.48 -1.03
CA ARG A 198 9.42 -11.38 -1.12
C ARG A 198 10.01 -11.15 0.25
N ASP A 199 11.24 -11.61 0.42
CA ASP A 199 11.99 -11.33 1.63
C ASP A 199 12.21 -9.81 1.75
N PRO A 200 11.90 -9.19 2.90
CA PRO A 200 12.12 -7.76 3.10
C PRO A 200 13.57 -7.32 2.84
N LYS A 201 14.56 -8.21 2.94
CA LYS A 201 15.96 -7.87 2.56
C LYS A 201 16.14 -7.48 1.10
N ASP A 202 15.14 -7.76 0.26
CA ASP A 202 15.14 -7.52 -1.18
C ASP A 202 14.08 -6.48 -1.62
N ILE A 203 13.45 -5.77 -0.68
CA ILE A 203 12.42 -4.77 -0.97
C ILE A 203 12.85 -3.41 -0.40
N VAL A 204 12.75 -2.36 -1.22
CA VAL A 204 12.96 -0.97 -0.81
C VAL A 204 11.72 -0.17 -1.20
N ILE A 205 11.23 0.71 -0.32
CA ILE A 205 10.20 1.70 -0.66
C ILE A 205 10.78 3.12 -0.62
N ILE A 206 10.45 3.93 -1.62
CA ILE A 206 10.69 5.38 -1.64
C ILE A 206 9.34 6.08 -1.58
N ASP A 207 9.15 6.92 -0.57
CA ASP A 207 7.88 7.58 -0.31
C ASP A 207 8.14 8.84 0.53
N ASN A 208 7.41 9.92 0.25
CA ASN A 208 7.50 11.17 0.99
C ASN A 208 6.67 11.16 2.30
N THR A 209 5.77 10.18 2.46
CA THR A 209 4.80 10.13 3.55
C THR A 209 5.13 9.00 4.53
N PRO A 210 5.62 9.30 5.76
CA PRO A 210 6.02 8.27 6.71
C PRO A 210 4.97 7.21 7.05
N VAL A 211 3.69 7.62 7.10
CA VAL A 211 2.59 6.69 7.41
C VAL A 211 2.42 5.62 6.31
N SER A 212 2.82 5.89 5.08
CA SER A 212 2.64 4.96 3.97
C SER A 212 3.50 3.70 4.11
N TYR A 213 4.69 3.78 4.72
CA TYR A 213 5.54 2.63 5.03
C TYR A 213 5.54 2.25 6.52
N TYR A 214 4.47 2.60 7.25
CA TYR A 214 4.36 2.38 8.69
C TYR A 214 4.66 0.93 9.14
N LEU A 215 4.28 -0.06 8.33
CA LEU A 215 4.46 -1.49 8.66
C LEU A 215 5.88 -2.00 8.43
N GLN A 216 6.65 -1.36 7.55
CA GLN A 216 8.02 -1.75 7.20
C GLN A 216 8.96 -0.53 7.14
N PRO A 217 9.12 0.23 8.23
CA PRO A 217 9.90 1.47 8.21
C PRO A 217 11.37 1.26 7.91
N ASN A 218 11.93 0.10 8.25
CA ASN A 218 13.34 -0.24 7.98
C ASN A 218 13.62 -0.55 6.50
N ASN A 219 12.57 -0.59 5.67
CA ASN A 219 12.66 -0.76 4.22
C ASN A 219 12.52 0.56 3.46
N ALA A 220 12.34 1.67 4.16
CA ALA A 220 12.02 2.96 3.56
C ALA A 220 13.25 3.84 3.33
N ILE A 221 13.23 4.53 2.20
CA ILE A 221 14.02 5.73 1.92
C ILE A 221 13.03 6.91 1.97
N PRO A 222 13.04 7.71 3.05
CA PRO A 222 12.24 8.91 3.11
C PRO A 222 12.77 9.92 2.09
N VAL A 223 11.86 10.63 1.42
CA VAL A 223 12.18 11.74 0.52
C VAL A 223 11.36 12.96 0.90
N SER A 224 11.85 14.13 0.51
CA SER A 224 11.12 15.37 0.70
C SER A 224 9.93 15.41 -0.27
N SER A 225 8.77 15.88 0.23
CA SER A 225 7.64 16.23 -0.63
C SER A 225 8.06 17.29 -1.63
N TRP A 226 7.74 17.06 -2.90
CA TRP A 226 8.04 17.97 -3.99
C TRP A 226 6.78 18.60 -4.57
N HIS A 227 6.83 19.90 -4.86
CA HIS A 227 5.69 20.66 -5.37
C HIS A 227 6.03 21.43 -6.65
N ASP A 228 7.02 22.32 -6.61
CA ASP A 228 7.32 23.23 -7.72
C ASP A 228 8.81 23.60 -7.87
N ASN A 229 9.68 23.17 -6.95
CA ASN A 229 11.10 23.50 -6.99
C ASN A 229 11.80 22.87 -8.20
N ARG A 230 12.02 23.68 -9.26
CA ARG A 230 12.69 23.23 -10.50
C ARG A 230 14.19 22.97 -10.33
N ASN A 231 14.80 23.44 -9.25
CA ASN A 231 16.21 23.18 -8.92
C ASN A 231 16.39 21.93 -8.04
N ASP A 232 15.31 21.20 -7.74
CA ASP A 232 15.37 19.94 -7.00
C ASP A 232 16.32 18.94 -7.68
N ARG A 233 17.10 18.23 -6.85
CA ARG A 233 18.10 17.24 -7.27
C ARG A 233 17.99 15.95 -6.46
N GLU A 234 16.96 15.79 -5.62
CA GLU A 234 16.91 14.70 -4.64
C GLU A 234 16.89 13.33 -5.34
N LEU A 235 16.07 13.17 -6.39
CA LEU A 235 15.99 11.92 -7.15
C LEU A 235 17.34 11.48 -7.73
N VAL A 236 18.07 12.39 -8.37
CA VAL A 236 19.39 12.05 -8.95
C VAL A 236 20.44 11.79 -7.88
N GLN A 237 20.37 12.48 -6.74
CA GLN A 237 21.26 12.25 -5.60
C GLN A 237 21.02 10.89 -4.93
N LEU A 238 19.84 10.28 -5.08
CA LEU A 238 19.56 8.93 -4.59
C LEU A 238 20.18 7.82 -5.44
N LEU A 239 20.43 8.05 -6.74
CA LEU A 239 20.89 7.02 -7.67
C LEU A 239 22.16 6.26 -7.23
N PRO A 240 23.22 6.90 -6.70
CA PRO A 240 24.40 6.17 -6.22
C PRO A 240 24.07 5.20 -5.08
N PHE A 241 23.16 5.58 -4.18
CA PHE A 241 22.75 4.71 -3.08
C PHE A 241 21.83 3.59 -3.54
N LEU A 242 20.92 3.86 -4.47
CA LEU A 242 20.12 2.81 -5.10
C LEU A 242 21.00 1.78 -5.80
N ARG A 243 22.09 2.21 -6.45
CA ARG A 243 23.08 1.28 -7.02
C ARG A 243 23.71 0.40 -5.93
N LYS A 244 24.14 0.98 -4.80
CA LYS A 244 24.67 0.22 -3.65
C LYS A 244 23.65 -0.83 -3.15
N LEU A 245 22.39 -0.44 -2.98
CA LEU A 245 21.31 -1.33 -2.53
C LEU A 245 21.02 -2.45 -3.52
N SER A 246 21.07 -2.16 -4.83
CA SER A 246 20.77 -3.14 -5.88
C SER A 246 21.68 -4.38 -5.86
N THR A 247 22.92 -4.19 -5.39
CA THR A 247 23.94 -5.25 -5.28
C THR A 247 24.09 -5.82 -3.87
N ALA A 248 23.41 -5.26 -2.88
CA ALA A 248 23.53 -5.71 -1.49
C ALA A 248 22.91 -7.09 -1.29
N SER A 249 23.41 -7.89 -0.34
CA SER A 249 22.75 -9.14 0.06
C SER A 249 21.49 -8.88 0.91
N ASP A 250 21.49 -7.78 1.65
CA ASP A 250 20.39 -7.30 2.47
C ASP A 250 20.37 -5.77 2.46
N VAL A 251 19.23 -5.18 2.08
CA VAL A 251 19.07 -3.72 2.03
C VAL A 251 18.90 -3.10 3.41
N VAL A 252 18.35 -3.83 4.38
CA VAL A 252 17.90 -3.28 5.66
C VAL A 252 19.04 -2.70 6.50
N PRO A 253 20.21 -3.36 6.67
CA PRO A 253 21.32 -2.77 7.40
C PRO A 253 21.82 -1.46 6.77
N LEU A 254 21.87 -1.39 5.43
CA LEU A 254 22.32 -0.20 4.70
C LEU A 254 21.32 0.95 4.79
N LEU A 255 20.03 0.63 4.78
CA LEU A 255 18.96 1.59 4.99
C LEU A 255 19.00 2.14 6.41
N ASN A 256 19.14 1.27 7.42
CA ASN A 256 19.25 1.68 8.82
C ASN A 256 20.53 2.45 9.12
N GLU A 257 21.65 2.17 8.44
CA GLU A 257 22.88 2.94 8.55
C GLU A 257 22.68 4.39 8.05
N ARG A 258 22.03 4.54 6.89
CA ARG A 258 21.82 5.86 6.27
C ARG A 258 20.66 6.64 6.93
N TYR A 259 19.63 5.92 7.35
CA TYR A 259 18.42 6.46 7.94
C TYR A 259 18.13 5.78 9.30
N PRO A 260 18.98 6.00 10.31
CA PRO A 260 18.88 5.36 11.62
C PRO A 260 17.60 5.76 12.39
N SER A 261 16.96 6.82 11.91
CA SER A 261 15.79 7.47 12.50
C SER A 261 14.73 7.73 11.44
N ASN A 262 14.42 6.76 10.55
CA ASN A 262 13.26 6.90 9.65
C ASN A 262 12.10 7.43 10.49
N GLU A 263 11.61 8.63 10.14
CA GLU A 263 11.06 9.64 11.06
C GLU A 263 10.01 9.10 12.03
N LEU A 264 9.33 8.03 11.63
CA LEU A 264 8.50 7.17 12.46
C LEU A 264 9.10 6.84 13.83
N ASN A 265 10.38 6.48 13.97
CA ASN A 265 10.93 6.16 15.29
C ASN A 265 11.04 7.38 16.20
N SER A 266 11.36 8.57 15.65
CA SER A 266 11.38 9.82 16.41
C SER A 266 9.99 10.39 16.66
N ASP A 267 9.05 10.25 15.72
CA ASP A 267 7.69 10.77 15.81
C ASP A 267 6.74 9.84 16.58
N ILE A 268 6.87 8.52 16.46
CA ILE A 268 6.20 7.55 17.37
C ILE A 268 6.72 7.75 18.80
N SER A 269 8.02 7.99 18.98
CA SER A 269 8.59 8.24 20.31
C SER A 269 8.17 9.59 20.89
N ARG A 270 8.02 10.64 20.07
CA ARG A 270 7.61 12.00 20.50
C ARG A 270 6.10 12.20 20.59
N ARG A 271 5.31 11.53 19.76
CA ARG A 271 3.85 11.67 19.62
C ARG A 271 3.09 10.42 20.06
N ARG A 272 3.71 9.57 20.88
CA ARG A 272 3.08 8.41 21.54
C ARG A 272 1.70 8.78 22.09
N VAL A 273 1.58 9.91 22.77
CA VAL A 273 0.31 10.39 23.34
C VAL A 273 -0.75 10.76 22.29
N GLN A 274 -0.41 11.13 21.06
CA GLN A 274 -1.36 11.59 20.03
C GLN A 274 -1.75 10.50 19.01
N PHE A 275 -0.89 9.49 18.81
CA PHE A 275 -1.14 8.35 17.91
C PHE A 275 -1.47 7.03 18.65
N ASP A 276 -1.33 6.97 19.99
CA ASP A 276 -1.79 5.82 20.80
C ASP A 276 -3.31 5.60 20.70
N HIS A 277 -4.09 6.66 20.43
CA HIS A 277 -5.53 6.54 20.14
C HIS A 277 -5.81 5.90 18.79
N LEU A 278 -4.86 6.03 17.87
CA LEU A 278 -4.98 5.46 16.54
C LEU A 278 -4.63 3.97 16.65
N PHE A 279 -3.53 3.57 17.33
CA PHE A 279 -3.16 2.17 17.58
C PHE A 279 -3.23 1.76 19.07
N PRO A 280 -4.41 1.61 19.69
CA PRO A 280 -4.49 1.16 21.07
C PRO A 280 -4.03 -0.30 21.19
N VAL A 281 -2.84 -0.52 21.75
CA VAL A 281 -2.51 -1.81 22.36
C VAL A 281 -3.19 -1.81 23.73
N GLN A 282 -4.38 -2.40 23.81
CA GLN A 282 -4.93 -2.75 25.11
C GLN A 282 -4.04 -3.83 25.71
N HIS A 283 -3.25 -3.46 26.72
CA HIS A 283 -2.68 -4.41 27.65
C HIS A 283 -3.82 -5.11 28.37
N PHE A 284 -3.92 -6.41 28.18
CA PHE A 284 -4.50 -7.34 29.16
C PHE A 284 -3.34 -8.07 29.83
#